data_AF-A0A356Z6L9-F1
#
_entry.id   AF-A0A356Z6L9-F1
#
_cell.length_a   1.000
_cell.length_b   1.000
_cell.length_c   1.000
_cell.angle_alpha   90.00
_cell.angle_beta   90.00
_cell.angle_gamma   90.00
#
_symmetry.space_group_name_H-M   'P 1'
#
loop_
_entity.id
_entity.type
_entity.pdbx_description
1 polymer ?
#
loop_
_entity_poly.entity_id
_entity_poly.type
_entity_poly.pdbx_seq_one_letter_code
_entity_poly.pdbx_strand_id
1 'polypeptide(L)'
;GDGLYGQDLAKLGGSAVQEKVIFYCGFSTDQPSPQTDKFLKAYRAKYKEDPDMFSAQYYDAVMILAKAMTDAKSTDPSVFKNELAKLKDYPGVSGNTTFRA
;
A
#
# COMPACT_ATOMS: atom_id res chain seq x y z
N GLY A 1 5.41 14.35 -8.04
CA GLY A 1 5.64 13.38 -6.95
C GLY A 1 4.59 12.30 -7.04
N ASP A 2 4.57 11.41 -6.06
CA ASP A 2 3.62 10.29 -5.93
C ASP A 2 2.13 10.70 -5.89
N GLY A 3 1.83 11.90 -5.39
CA GLY A 3 0.48 12.49 -5.43
C GLY A 3 -0.12 12.68 -6.83
N LEU A 4 0.68 12.50 -7.90
CA LEU A 4 0.19 12.50 -9.29
C LEU A 4 -0.46 11.16 -9.70
N TYR A 5 -0.36 10.11 -8.88
CA TYR A 5 -0.90 8.78 -9.19
C TYR A 5 -2.42 8.64 -8.96
N GLY A 6 -3.10 9.70 -8.54
CA GLY A 6 -4.56 9.70 -8.40
C GLY A 6 -5.26 9.64 -9.76
N GLN A 7 -6.39 8.92 -9.81
CA GLN A 7 -7.21 8.79 -11.03
C GLN A 7 -7.71 10.13 -11.57
N ASP A 8 -7.83 11.14 -10.72
CA ASP A 8 -8.34 12.47 -11.08
C ASP A 8 -7.42 13.22 -12.05
N LEU A 9 -6.09 13.04 -11.94
CA LEU A 9 -5.14 13.69 -12.85
C LEU A 9 -5.37 13.23 -14.29
N ALA A 10 -5.50 11.92 -14.49
CA ALA A 10 -5.75 11.36 -15.82
C ALA A 10 -7.12 11.78 -16.36
N LYS A 11 -8.16 11.74 -15.51
CA LYS A 11 -9.54 12.12 -15.88
C LYS A 11 -9.66 13.59 -16.28
N LEU A 12 -9.01 14.50 -15.55
CA LEU A 12 -9.12 15.94 -15.78
C LEU A 12 -8.12 16.45 -16.82
N GLY A 13 -6.90 15.89 -16.86
CA GLY A 13 -5.82 16.36 -17.72
C GLY A 13 -5.89 15.86 -19.18
N GLY A 14 -6.51 14.71 -19.42
CA GLY A 14 -6.66 14.13 -20.76
C GLY A 14 -5.36 14.09 -21.58
N SER A 15 -5.40 14.55 -22.83
CA SER A 15 -4.26 14.56 -23.76
C SER A 15 -3.10 15.49 -23.36
N ALA A 16 -3.33 16.40 -22.41
CA ALA A 16 -2.28 17.26 -21.87
C ALA A 16 -1.30 16.47 -20.99
N VAL A 17 -1.79 15.40 -20.33
CA VAL A 17 -1.01 14.61 -19.37
C VAL A 17 -0.71 13.18 -19.85
N GLN A 18 -1.56 12.63 -20.72
CA GLN A 18 -1.39 11.28 -21.26
C GLN A 18 -0.03 11.14 -21.97
N GLU A 19 0.72 10.11 -21.59
CA GLU A 19 2.07 9.76 -22.11
C GLU A 19 3.16 10.83 -21.91
N LYS A 20 2.85 11.94 -21.22
CA LYS A 20 3.77 13.08 -21.00
C LYS A 20 4.19 13.25 -19.54
N VAL A 21 3.40 12.73 -18.62
CA VAL A 21 3.65 12.84 -17.19
C VAL A 21 4.33 11.56 -16.69
N ILE A 22 5.57 11.72 -16.22
CA ILE A 22 6.34 10.68 -15.54
C ILE A 22 6.43 11.05 -14.06
N PHE A 23 6.12 10.11 -13.18
CA PHE A 23 6.22 10.30 -11.73
C PHE A 23 6.81 9.06 -11.07
N TYR A 24 7.44 9.27 -9.93
CA TYR A 24 7.87 8.19 -9.04
C TYR A 24 6.72 7.84 -8.10
N CYS A 25 6.38 6.56 -8.01
CA CYS A 25 5.41 6.03 -7.06
C CYS A 25 6.02 4.84 -6.32
N GLY A 26 5.62 4.66 -5.05
CA GLY A 26 6.04 3.51 -4.24
C GLY A 26 5.27 2.23 -4.55
N PHE A 27 4.32 2.26 -5.49
CA PHE A 27 3.42 1.15 -5.82
C PHE A 27 3.06 1.17 -7.30
N SER A 28 3.21 0.04 -7.98
CA SER A 28 2.76 -0.17 -9.36
C SER A 28 1.95 -1.46 -9.45
N THR A 29 0.91 -1.45 -10.29
CA THR A 29 0.08 -2.61 -10.58
C THR A 29 0.55 -3.43 -11.77
N ASP A 30 1.58 -2.98 -12.50
CA ASP A 30 1.97 -3.56 -13.80
C ASP A 30 2.73 -4.88 -13.66
N GLN A 31 3.40 -5.09 -12.52
CA GLN A 31 4.10 -6.33 -12.18
C GLN A 31 3.77 -6.75 -10.74
N PRO A 32 2.55 -7.23 -10.50
CA PRO A 32 2.08 -7.46 -9.14
C PRO A 32 2.77 -8.70 -8.52
N SER A 33 3.18 -8.57 -7.25
CA SER A 33 3.49 -9.72 -6.41
C SER A 33 2.23 -10.59 -6.18
N PRO A 34 2.34 -11.84 -5.71
CA PRO A 34 1.17 -12.64 -5.35
C PRO A 34 0.23 -11.95 -4.33
N GLN A 35 0.80 -11.18 -3.39
CA GLN A 35 0.06 -10.40 -2.40
C GLN A 35 -0.68 -9.23 -3.05
N THR A 36 0.01 -8.51 -3.94
CA THR A 36 -0.57 -7.41 -4.71
C THR A 36 -1.70 -7.91 -5.60
N ASP A 37 -1.52 -8.99 -6.36
CA ASP A 37 -2.56 -9.55 -7.25
C ASP A 37 -3.82 -9.96 -6.47
N LYS A 38 -3.64 -10.61 -5.31
CA LYS A 38 -4.75 -10.97 -4.42
C LYS A 38 -5.50 -9.72 -3.93
N PHE A 39 -4.78 -8.67 -3.54
CA PHE A 39 -5.36 -7.40 -3.12
C PHE A 39 -6.13 -6.73 -4.26
N LEU A 40 -5.55 -6.62 -5.46
CA LEU A 40 -6.21 -6.04 -6.64
C LEU A 40 -7.52 -6.74 -6.96
N LYS A 41 -7.54 -8.07 -6.96
CA LYS A 41 -8.75 -8.87 -7.20
C LYS A 41 -9.82 -8.62 -6.13
N ALA A 42 -9.44 -8.63 -4.86
CA ALA A 42 -10.36 -8.39 -3.75
C ALA A 42 -10.92 -6.96 -3.75
N TYR A 43 -10.07 -5.97 -4.04
CA TYR A 43 -10.44 -4.56 -4.09
C TYR A 43 -11.45 -4.31 -5.23
N ARG A 44 -11.12 -4.75 -6.45
CA ARG A 44 -12.02 -4.64 -7.62
C ARG A 44 -13.35 -5.35 -7.39
N ALA A 45 -13.33 -6.52 -6.76
CA ALA A 45 -14.56 -7.26 -6.46
C ALA A 45 -15.49 -6.46 -5.52
N LYS A 46 -14.92 -5.75 -4.54
CA LYS A 46 -15.65 -4.99 -3.51
C LYS A 46 -16.08 -3.60 -3.96
N TYR A 47 -15.17 -2.83 -4.55
CA TYR A 47 -15.37 -1.40 -4.84
C TYR A 47 -15.65 -1.08 -6.31
N LYS A 48 -15.50 -2.06 -7.22
CA LYS A 48 -15.73 -1.91 -8.66
C LYS A 48 -14.85 -0.85 -9.33
N GLU A 49 -13.68 -0.58 -8.76
CA GLU A 49 -12.66 0.32 -9.27
C GLU A 49 -11.26 -0.24 -9.00
N ASP A 50 -10.25 0.33 -9.66
CA ASP A 50 -8.84 0.03 -9.38
C ASP A 50 -8.36 0.77 -8.13
N PRO A 51 -7.63 0.10 -7.22
CA PRO A 51 -7.02 0.79 -6.09
C PRO A 51 -5.88 1.69 -6.56
N ASP A 52 -5.72 2.82 -5.87
CA ASP A 52 -4.54 3.64 -5.97
C ASP A 52 -3.44 3.20 -4.97
N MET A 53 -2.30 3.88 -5.01
CA MET A 53 -1.18 3.62 -4.10
C MET A 53 -1.58 3.81 -2.63
N PHE A 54 -2.39 4.84 -2.32
CA PHE A 54 -2.78 5.13 -0.95
C PHE A 54 -3.64 4.01 -0.36
N SER A 55 -4.57 3.47 -1.14
CA SER A 55 -5.40 2.33 -0.76
C SER A 55 -4.55 1.10 -0.38
N ALA A 56 -3.51 0.81 -1.17
CA ALA A 56 -2.57 -0.27 -0.89
C ALA A 56 -1.74 -0.01 0.39
N GLN A 57 -1.23 1.22 0.57
CA GLN A 57 -0.44 1.61 1.74
C GLN A 57 -1.26 1.60 3.04
N TYR A 58 -2.51 2.07 3.00
CA TYR A 58 -3.40 2.01 4.17
C TYR A 58 -3.72 0.57 4.57
N TYR A 59 -3.94 -0.31 3.58
CA TYR A 59 -4.14 -1.72 3.85
C TYR A 59 -2.93 -2.33 4.58
N ASP A 60 -1.72 -2.10 4.06
CA ASP A 60 -0.50 -2.60 4.70
C ASP A 60 -0.30 -2.01 6.10
N ALA A 61 -0.55 -0.71 6.29
CA ALA A 61 -0.41 -0.08 7.62
C ALA A 61 -1.30 -0.77 8.67
N VAL A 62 -2.56 -1.04 8.34
CA VAL A 62 -3.49 -1.76 9.24
C VAL A 62 -3.01 -3.19 9.49
N MET A 63 -2.59 -3.90 8.43
CA MET A 63 -2.14 -5.29 8.56
C MET A 63 -0.84 -5.43 9.34
N ILE A 64 0.07 -4.48 9.21
CA ILE A 64 1.32 -4.40 9.98
C ILE A 64 1.02 -4.18 11.47
N LEU A 65 0.11 -3.24 11.79
CA LEU A 65 -0.31 -3.00 13.18
C LEU A 65 -0.99 -4.24 13.77
N ALA A 66 -1.90 -4.87 13.03
CA ALA A 66 -2.56 -6.10 13.46
C ALA A 66 -1.57 -7.24 13.73
N LYS A 67 -0.55 -7.38 12.87
CA LYS A 67 0.55 -8.33 13.10
C LYS A 67 1.31 -8.01 14.38
N ALA A 68 1.74 -6.76 14.57
CA ALA A 68 2.48 -6.35 15.76
C ALA A 68 1.67 -6.60 17.05
N MET A 69 0.37 -6.29 17.04
CA MET A 69 -0.54 -6.57 18.15
C MET A 69 -0.68 -8.07 18.42
N THR A 70 -0.74 -8.89 17.37
CA THR A 70 -0.83 -10.35 17.46
C THR A 70 0.46 -10.94 18.06
N ASP A 71 1.61 -10.51 17.57
CA ASP A 71 2.93 -10.96 18.06
C ASP A 71 3.13 -10.54 19.53
N ALA A 72 2.71 -9.32 19.88
CA ALA A 72 2.77 -8.78 21.24
C ALA A 72 1.71 -9.37 22.18
N LYS A 73 0.70 -10.07 21.64
CA LYS A 73 -0.50 -10.52 22.36
C LYS A 73 -1.19 -9.39 23.13
N SER A 74 -1.16 -8.18 22.58
CA SER A 74 -1.68 -6.97 23.23
C SER A 74 -2.06 -5.92 22.19
N THR A 75 -3.14 -5.19 22.48
CA THR A 75 -3.55 -4.00 21.72
C THR A 75 -3.05 -2.69 22.33
N ASP A 76 -2.27 -2.76 23.42
CA ASP A 76 -1.67 -1.59 24.05
C ASP A 76 -0.48 -1.07 23.21
N PRO A 77 -0.52 0.19 22.72
CA PRO A 77 0.58 0.79 21.94
C PRO A 77 1.92 0.80 22.65
N SER A 78 1.94 0.89 23.98
CA SER A 78 3.18 0.83 24.75
C SER A 78 3.86 -0.54 24.66
N VAL A 79 3.10 -1.59 24.34
CA VAL A 79 3.55 -2.98 24.23
C VAL A 79 3.86 -3.31 22.77
N PHE A 80 2.90 -3.18 21.85
CA PHE A 80 3.08 -3.65 20.47
C PHE A 80 4.09 -2.82 19.66
N LYS A 81 4.41 -1.58 20.09
CA LYS A 81 5.46 -0.77 19.44
C LYS A 81 6.82 -1.47 19.38
N ASN A 82 7.12 -2.32 20.37
CA ASN A 82 8.39 -3.04 20.42
C ASN A 82 8.43 -4.17 19.37
N GLU A 83 7.31 -4.83 19.10
CA GLU A 83 7.21 -5.80 18.00
C GLU A 83 7.17 -5.10 16.64
N LEU A 84 6.50 -3.95 16.56
CA LEU A 84 6.49 -3.11 15.36
C LEU A 84 7.92 -2.73 14.93
N ALA A 85 8.77 -2.32 15.86
CA ALA A 85 10.17 -1.95 15.58
C ALA A 85 11.04 -3.13 15.09
N LYS A 86 10.59 -4.39 15.27
CA LYS A 86 11.29 -5.58 14.77
C LYS A 86 10.86 -5.97 13.36
N LEU A 87 9.89 -5.28 12.77
CA LEU A 87 9.35 -5.60 11.45
C LEU A 87 10.44 -5.51 10.39
N LYS A 88 10.71 -6.63 9.73
CA LYS A 88 11.65 -6.75 8.61
C LYS A 88 11.02 -7.54 7.48
N ASP A 89 11.27 -7.07 6.26
CA ASP A 89 10.91 -7.70 5.00
C ASP A 89 9.45 -8.16 4.95
N TYR A 90 8.55 -7.36 5.52
CA TYR A 90 7.12 -7.64 5.52
C TYR A 90 6.58 -7.59 4.09
N PRO A 91 6.07 -8.70 3.53
CA PRO A 91 5.63 -8.75 2.15
C PRO A 91 4.21 -8.16 2.01
N GLY A 92 4.13 -6.84 2.08
CA GLY A 92 2.89 -6.08 1.94
C GLY A 92 2.38 -6.05 0.51
N VAL A 93 1.12 -5.64 0.35
CA VAL A 93 0.49 -5.48 -0.97
C VAL A 93 1.09 -4.31 -1.74
N SER A 94 1.64 -3.32 -1.04
CA SER A 94 2.38 -2.18 -1.57
C SER A 94 3.89 -2.42 -1.73
N GLY A 95 4.37 -3.61 -1.36
CA GLY A 95 5.78 -4.00 -1.44
C GLY A 95 6.39 -4.38 -0.09
N ASN A 96 7.67 -4.71 -0.10
CA ASN A 96 8.39 -5.12 1.11
C ASN A 96 8.63 -3.93 2.04
N THR A 97 8.19 -4.05 3.30
CA THR A 97 8.36 -3.01 4.32
C THR A 97 9.27 -3.49 5.46
N THR A 98 10.22 -2.63 5.82
CA THR A 98 11.11 -2.80 6.98
C THR A 98 11.13 -1.52 7.79
N PHE A 99 10.96 -1.61 9.11
CA PHE A 99 11.19 -0.48 10.00
C PHE A 99 12.63 -0.52 10.52
N ARG A 100 13.33 0.60 10.33
CA ARG A 100 14.70 0.78 10.84
C ARG A 100 14.61 1.36 12.25
N ALA A 101 15.41 0.79 13.15
CA ALA A 101 15.62 1.30 14.50
C ALA A 101 16.70 2.38 14.51
#